data_AF-A0A8C5W338-F1
#
_entry.id   AF-A0A8C5W338-F1
#
_cell.length_a   1.000
_cell.length_b   1.000
_cell.length_c   1.000
_cell.angle_alpha   90.00
_cell.angle_beta   90.00
_cell.angle_gamma   90.00
#
_symmetry.space_group_name_H-M   'P 1'
#
loop_
_entity.id
_entity.type
_entity.pdbx_description
1 polymer ?
#
loop_
_entity_poly.entity_id
_entity_poly.type
_entity_poly.pdbx_seq_one_letter_code
_entity_poly.pdbx_strand_id
1 'polypeptide(L)'
;MFSSLHSALLTDSFIILSFLAQNKLCFIQFTKKMDSPDVNKRPEKLSALDYKISYYEIPGPVNRTTERHLAINCVQDIVVCWWPLVSDDVWPWTPISSEKDRANLLLLGYAQGRLEVLSSVRTEWDPLDVCFGIKQPYQVFTVERSISVDKEPMADSCIYECVWNKIQCVSVTRIPLKSKAISCCRNVTEDKLILGCEDSSVILYETHRRVTLLAQAELLPSLISCHPSGAILLVGSNQGELQIFDMALSPINIQLLAEDRLPRETLRFNKFFDVPSSLVQMQWIAPQVVSQKPESGDICDLLFLRFDRGPLGVLLFKRGIFTQGQLGLVDIIFQHIHCDEIYEAINILSSMNWDTLGHQCFISMSAIVNHLLRQKLTPETEAQLEASLGTFYAPTRPLLDTTILEYRDQISKYARRFFHHLLRYQRFEKAFLLAVDIGARDLFMDIHYLALDKGELALAEVARKRASDIDAESITSGVELLGPLDRGDMLNEAFDGLSLAPQGEDSFPDNFPPFGSTHRHIIQQRILNGSSDRQVIDRRNEPEKDICAGSLMTNTCNAEEAELREDCRGQEIGDGGSLRMVHFGLV
;
A
#
# COMPACT_ATOMS: atom_id res chain seq x y z
N MET A 1 -34.11 28.87 -7.20
CA MET A 1 -33.17 27.96 -7.88
C MET A 1 -32.14 27.53 -6.87
N PHE A 2 -32.25 26.33 -6.31
CA PHE A 2 -31.18 25.77 -5.51
C PHE A 2 -30.05 25.41 -6.48
N SER A 3 -28.91 26.11 -6.39
CA SER A 3 -27.72 25.66 -7.10
C SER A 3 -27.36 24.28 -6.56
N SER A 4 -27.33 23.28 -7.43
CA SER A 4 -26.96 21.93 -7.04
C SER A 4 -25.49 21.93 -6.62
N LEU A 5 -25.25 21.57 -5.36
CA LEU A 5 -23.92 21.36 -4.78
C LEU A 5 -23.27 20.14 -5.44
N HIS A 6 -21.98 20.21 -5.74
CA HIS A 6 -21.24 19.08 -6.29
C HIS A 6 -20.30 18.45 -5.26
N SER A 7 -19.37 19.24 -4.73
CA SER A 7 -18.37 18.81 -3.76
C SER A 7 -18.39 19.71 -2.54
N ALA A 8 -18.06 19.12 -1.39
CA ALA A 8 -17.93 19.79 -0.13
C ALA A 8 -16.65 19.31 0.55
N LEU A 9 -15.89 20.27 1.07
CA LEU A 9 -14.71 20.04 1.89
C LEU A 9 -15.01 20.56 3.29
N LEU A 10 -14.86 19.72 4.30
CA LEU A 10 -15.07 20.06 5.70
C LEU A 10 -13.76 19.89 6.47
N THR A 11 -13.39 20.91 7.24
CA THR A 11 -12.27 20.91 8.19
C THR A 11 -12.73 21.44 9.55
N ASP A 12 -11.88 21.37 10.56
CA ASP A 12 -12.18 21.90 11.90
C ASP A 12 -12.29 23.44 11.93
N SER A 13 -11.81 24.12 10.88
CA SER A 13 -11.74 25.59 10.83
C SER A 13 -12.62 26.20 9.75
N PHE A 14 -12.99 25.46 8.71
CA PHE A 14 -13.80 25.97 7.61
C PHE A 14 -14.48 24.87 6.77
N ILE A 15 -15.48 25.27 5.98
CA ILE A 15 -16.11 24.49 4.92
C ILE A 15 -15.92 25.19 3.58
N ILE A 16 -15.64 24.43 2.52
CA ILE A 16 -15.68 24.91 1.14
C ILE A 16 -16.72 24.10 0.37
N LEU A 17 -17.61 24.80 -0.34
CA LEU A 17 -18.62 24.18 -1.18
C LEU A 17 -18.44 24.62 -2.64
N SER A 18 -18.50 23.66 -3.56
CA SER A 18 -18.52 23.89 -4.99
C SER A 18 -19.93 23.69 -5.57
N PHE A 19 -20.27 24.49 -6.59
CA PHE A 19 -21.56 24.42 -7.27
C PHE A 19 -21.41 23.87 -8.68
N LEU A 20 -22.41 23.12 -9.16
CA LEU A 20 -22.44 22.58 -10.52
C LEU A 20 -22.60 23.70 -11.57
N ALA A 21 -23.61 24.57 -11.38
CA ALA A 21 -24.03 25.54 -12.39
C ALA A 21 -23.39 26.93 -12.23
N GLN A 22 -22.60 27.16 -11.18
CA GLN A 22 -22.01 28.46 -10.89
C GLN A 22 -20.50 28.35 -10.74
N ASN A 23 -19.77 29.28 -11.33
CA ASN A 23 -18.32 29.39 -11.20
C ASN A 23 -17.96 30.11 -9.88
N LYS A 24 -18.52 29.61 -8.77
CA LYS A 24 -18.34 30.17 -7.44
C LYS A 24 -17.95 29.08 -6.45
N LEU A 25 -17.17 29.46 -5.45
CA LEU A 25 -16.97 28.69 -4.23
C LEU A 25 -17.63 29.42 -3.07
N CYS A 26 -18.34 28.68 -2.23
CA CYS A 26 -18.83 29.18 -0.94
C CYS A 26 -17.83 28.76 0.13
N PHE A 27 -17.27 29.73 0.84
CA PHE A 27 -16.35 29.53 1.93
C PHE A 27 -17.03 29.90 3.24
N ILE A 28 -17.07 28.96 4.18
CA ILE A 28 -17.69 29.15 5.50
C ILE A 28 -16.58 28.98 6.52
N GLN A 29 -16.16 30.07 7.15
CA GLN A 29 -15.12 30.06 8.17
C GLN A 29 -15.75 29.99 9.57
N PHE A 30 -15.24 29.11 10.44
CA PHE A 30 -15.59 29.09 11.86
C PHE A 30 -14.71 30.09 12.62
N THR A 31 -15.32 30.94 13.46
CA THR A 31 -14.59 31.96 14.22
C THR A 31 -13.85 31.36 15.42
N LYS A 32 -14.32 30.22 15.93
CA LYS A 32 -13.65 29.38 16.93
C LYS A 32 -13.31 28.05 16.26
N LYS A 33 -12.06 27.58 16.40
CA LYS A 33 -11.70 26.22 15.96
C LYS A 33 -12.58 25.22 16.69
N MET A 34 -13.07 24.22 15.97
CA MET A 34 -13.71 23.07 16.60
C MET A 34 -12.71 22.48 17.59
N ASP A 35 -13.06 22.41 18.88
CA ASP A 35 -12.18 21.74 19.85
C ASP A 35 -11.94 20.32 19.33
N SER A 36 -10.67 19.89 19.33
CA SER A 36 -10.24 18.58 18.82
C SER A 36 -11.23 17.48 19.23
N PRO A 37 -11.51 16.49 18.35
CA PRO A 37 -12.46 15.42 18.66
C PRO A 37 -11.87 14.53 19.78
N ASP A 38 -12.05 14.98 21.02
CA ASP A 38 -12.01 14.12 22.17
C ASP A 38 -13.15 13.11 21.97
N VAL A 39 -12.81 11.83 21.81
CA VAL A 39 -13.72 10.73 21.45
C VAL A 39 -14.92 10.65 22.42
N ASN A 40 -14.79 11.26 23.60
CA ASN A 40 -15.81 11.30 24.65
C ASN A 40 -16.72 12.55 24.64
N LYS A 41 -16.47 13.55 23.79
CA LYS A 41 -17.33 14.74 23.67
C LYS A 41 -18.34 14.56 22.53
N ARG A 42 -19.61 14.82 22.82
CA ARG A 42 -20.65 14.89 21.78
C ARG A 42 -20.27 15.99 20.78
N PRO A 43 -20.29 15.73 19.46
CA PRO A 43 -20.04 16.76 18.47
C PRO A 43 -21.05 17.90 18.65
N GLU A 44 -20.55 19.13 18.79
CA GLU A 44 -21.40 20.31 18.88
C GLU A 44 -22.16 20.51 17.55
N LYS A 45 -23.41 20.98 17.62
CA LYS A 45 -24.17 21.28 16.40
C LYS A 45 -23.49 22.42 15.65
N LEU A 46 -23.27 22.27 14.34
CA LEU A 46 -22.71 23.33 13.49
C LEU A 46 -23.49 24.66 13.59
N SER A 47 -24.80 24.60 13.88
CA SER A 47 -25.65 25.77 14.08
C SER A 47 -25.33 26.58 15.34
N ALA A 48 -24.54 26.02 16.27
CA ALA A 48 -24.12 26.70 17.50
C ALA A 48 -22.77 27.41 17.34
N LEU A 49 -22.06 27.20 16.22
CA LEU A 49 -20.80 27.86 15.92
C LEU A 49 -21.05 29.21 15.26
N ASP A 50 -20.27 30.21 15.64
CA ASP A 50 -20.21 31.47 14.93
C ASP A 50 -19.43 31.28 13.61
N TYR A 51 -20.07 31.59 12.48
CA TYR A 51 -19.46 31.41 11.16
C TYR A 51 -19.58 32.64 10.27
N LYS A 52 -18.62 32.80 9.36
CA LYS A 52 -18.59 33.82 8.32
C LYS A 52 -18.66 33.17 6.95
N ILE A 53 -19.64 33.57 6.15
CA ILE A 53 -19.80 33.08 4.77
C ILE A 53 -19.24 34.12 3.80
N SER A 54 -18.38 33.68 2.88
CA SER A 54 -17.92 34.46 1.73
C SER A 54 -18.05 33.65 0.44
N TYR A 55 -18.20 34.37 -0.68
CA TYR A 55 -18.27 33.78 -2.00
C TYR A 55 -17.08 34.24 -2.84
N TYR A 56 -16.46 33.30 -3.54
CA TYR A 56 -15.31 33.54 -4.41
C TYR A 56 -15.66 33.13 -5.82
N GLU A 57 -15.53 34.05 -6.77
CA GLU A 57 -15.63 33.72 -8.20
C GLU A 57 -14.36 32.97 -8.62
N ILE A 58 -14.54 31.89 -9.38
CA ILE A 58 -13.44 31.05 -9.90
C ILE A 58 -13.45 31.06 -11.43
N PRO A 59 -12.29 30.88 -12.08
CA PRO A 59 -12.24 30.72 -13.53
C PRO A 59 -12.94 29.43 -13.97
N GLY A 60 -13.34 29.38 -15.23
CA GLY A 60 -13.91 28.18 -15.84
C GLY A 60 -14.98 28.48 -16.90
N PRO A 61 -15.46 27.44 -17.60
CA PRO A 61 -16.45 27.60 -18.65
C PRO A 61 -17.72 28.27 -18.12
N VAL A 62 -18.18 29.30 -18.82
CA VAL A 62 -19.43 30.01 -18.49
C VAL A 62 -20.59 29.30 -19.18
N ASN A 63 -21.75 29.21 -18.51
CA ASN A 63 -22.99 28.57 -19.01
C ASN A 63 -22.93 27.05 -19.21
N ARG A 64 -22.04 26.33 -18.51
CA ARG A 64 -22.02 24.86 -18.47
C ARG A 64 -22.07 24.38 -17.02
N THR A 65 -22.72 23.23 -16.81
CA THR A 65 -22.62 22.50 -15.55
C THR A 65 -21.27 21.80 -15.50
N THR A 66 -20.51 22.02 -14.43
CA THR A 66 -19.16 21.48 -14.28
C THR A 66 -19.02 20.80 -12.93
N GLU A 67 -18.56 19.56 -12.95
CA GLU A 67 -18.24 18.76 -11.76
C GLU A 67 -16.91 19.25 -11.18
N ARG A 68 -17.00 20.02 -10.08
CA ARG A 68 -15.86 20.66 -9.44
C ARG A 68 -15.48 19.94 -8.16
N HIS A 69 -14.39 19.20 -8.21
CA HIS A 69 -13.88 18.42 -7.10
C HIS A 69 -12.93 19.26 -6.24
N LEU A 70 -12.93 19.00 -4.94
CA LEU A 70 -12.10 19.70 -3.95
C LEU A 70 -11.23 18.69 -3.21
N ALA A 71 -9.95 19.00 -3.04
CA ALA A 71 -9.07 18.27 -2.15
C ALA A 71 -8.20 19.25 -1.35
N ILE A 72 -7.78 18.85 -0.15
CA ILE A 72 -6.97 19.66 0.76
C ILE A 72 -5.72 18.90 1.17
N ASN A 73 -4.63 19.62 1.42
CA ASN A 73 -3.42 19.00 1.93
C ASN A 73 -3.51 18.69 3.44
N CYS A 74 -2.58 17.89 3.95
CA CYS A 74 -2.60 17.46 5.36
C CYS A 74 -2.34 18.61 6.35
N VAL A 75 -1.75 19.72 5.91
CA VAL A 75 -1.52 20.94 6.73
C VAL A 75 -2.76 21.85 6.79
N GLN A 76 -3.73 21.63 5.91
CA GLN A 76 -4.97 22.41 5.76
C GLN A 76 -4.76 23.90 5.40
N ASP A 77 -3.67 24.23 4.73
CA ASP A 77 -3.35 25.58 4.24
C ASP A 77 -3.53 25.74 2.74
N ILE A 78 -3.58 24.65 1.97
CA ILE A 78 -3.76 24.68 0.51
C ILE A 78 -4.87 23.73 0.08
N VAL A 79 -5.74 24.22 -0.79
CA VAL A 79 -6.85 23.49 -1.41
C VAL A 79 -6.65 23.49 -2.92
N VAL A 80 -6.89 22.34 -3.55
CA VAL A 80 -6.98 22.23 -5.00
C VAL A 80 -8.45 22.07 -5.39
N CYS A 81 -8.89 22.88 -6.35
CA CYS A 81 -10.19 22.78 -6.98
C CYS A 81 -9.98 22.42 -8.45
N TRP A 82 -10.53 21.31 -8.91
CA TRP A 82 -10.31 20.83 -10.27
C TRP A 82 -11.61 20.35 -10.92
N TRP A 83 -11.60 20.27 -12.25
CA TRP A 83 -12.71 19.78 -13.05
C TRP A 83 -12.23 19.10 -14.34
N PRO A 84 -13.07 18.27 -14.99
CA PRO A 84 -12.73 17.65 -16.26
C PRO A 84 -12.36 18.67 -17.34
N LEU A 85 -11.45 18.30 -18.23
CA LEU A 85 -11.14 19.12 -19.41
C LEU A 85 -12.37 19.20 -20.30
N VAL A 86 -12.71 20.43 -20.69
CA VAL A 86 -13.77 20.66 -21.66
C VAL A 86 -13.20 20.38 -23.05
N SER A 87 -13.84 19.50 -23.83
CA SER A 87 -13.49 19.32 -25.25
C SER A 87 -13.47 20.69 -25.90
N ASP A 88 -12.32 21.04 -26.50
CA ASP A 88 -12.15 22.22 -27.34
C ASP A 88 -12.91 21.98 -28.67
N ASP A 89 -14.25 21.82 -28.59
CA ASP A 89 -15.17 21.93 -29.73
C ASP A 89 -15.22 23.41 -30.13
N VAL A 90 -14.07 23.93 -30.52
CA VAL A 90 -13.85 25.29 -30.96
C VAL A 90 -14.34 25.34 -32.39
N TRP A 91 -15.60 25.71 -32.55
CA TRP A 91 -16.08 26.14 -33.85
C TRP A 91 -15.24 27.35 -34.32
N PRO A 92 -14.99 27.52 -35.63
CA PRO A 92 -14.11 28.56 -36.17
C PRO A 92 -14.41 30.01 -35.73
N TRP A 93 -15.63 30.25 -35.24
CA TRP A 93 -16.13 31.56 -34.81
C TRP A 93 -16.17 31.75 -33.28
N THR A 94 -15.66 30.80 -32.50
CA THR A 94 -15.63 30.91 -31.03
C THR A 94 -14.49 31.83 -30.60
N PRO A 95 -14.71 32.84 -29.73
CA PRO A 95 -13.64 33.69 -29.25
C PRO A 95 -12.55 32.85 -28.58
N ILE A 96 -11.29 33.17 -28.83
CA ILE A 96 -10.15 32.52 -28.16
C ILE A 96 -10.29 32.80 -26.66
N SER A 97 -10.58 31.76 -25.87
CA SER A 97 -10.68 31.86 -24.42
C SER A 97 -9.33 32.25 -23.83
N SER A 98 -9.32 33.04 -22.75
CA SER A 98 -8.07 33.41 -22.09
C SER A 98 -7.42 32.16 -21.48
N GLU A 99 -6.09 32.14 -21.31
CA GLU A 99 -5.40 31.00 -20.67
C GLU A 99 -5.98 30.66 -19.29
N LYS A 100 -6.47 31.67 -18.55
CA LYS A 100 -7.16 31.48 -17.28
C LYS A 100 -8.50 30.76 -17.41
N ASP A 101 -9.25 31.00 -18.48
CA ASP A 101 -10.52 30.34 -18.73
C ASP A 101 -10.36 28.90 -19.22
N ARG A 102 -9.17 28.56 -19.72
CA ARG A 102 -8.78 27.22 -20.16
C ARG A 102 -8.21 26.35 -19.04
N ALA A 103 -7.96 26.92 -17.87
CA ALA A 103 -7.51 26.19 -16.69
C ALA A 103 -8.59 25.22 -16.22
N ASN A 104 -8.15 24.10 -15.66
CA ASN A 104 -9.01 23.09 -15.07
C ASN A 104 -8.50 22.57 -13.72
N LEU A 105 -7.42 23.18 -13.23
CA LEU A 105 -6.86 22.98 -11.91
C LEU A 105 -6.55 24.35 -11.29
N LEU A 106 -7.14 24.59 -10.12
CA LEU A 106 -7.05 25.84 -9.37
C LEU A 106 -6.43 25.58 -8.00
N LEU A 107 -5.35 26.29 -7.70
CA LEU A 107 -4.69 26.24 -6.39
C LEU A 107 -5.19 27.41 -5.54
N LEU A 108 -5.71 27.09 -4.36
CA LEU A 108 -6.31 28.02 -3.41
C LEU A 108 -5.52 27.98 -2.10
N GLY A 109 -5.09 29.14 -1.62
CA GLY A 109 -4.40 29.30 -0.35
C GLY A 109 -5.39 29.71 0.73
N TYR A 110 -5.30 29.07 1.89
CA TYR A 110 -5.99 29.48 3.10
C TYR A 110 -4.99 30.13 4.06
N ALA A 111 -5.06 31.45 4.17
CA ALA A 111 -4.22 32.21 5.09
C ALA A 111 -5.05 33.29 5.80
N GLN A 112 -4.80 33.49 7.10
CA GLN A 112 -5.40 34.57 7.90
C GLN A 112 -6.94 34.62 7.84
N GLY A 113 -7.60 33.46 7.71
CA GLY A 113 -9.06 33.39 7.64
C GLY A 113 -9.66 33.78 6.29
N ARG A 114 -8.85 33.80 5.23
CA ARG A 114 -9.31 34.10 3.87
C ARG A 114 -8.83 33.03 2.90
N LEU A 115 -9.67 32.77 1.92
CA LEU A 115 -9.31 31.96 0.76
C LEU A 115 -8.81 32.89 -0.35
N GLU A 116 -7.67 32.57 -0.94
CA GLU A 116 -7.07 33.33 -2.04
C GLU A 116 -6.71 32.40 -3.19
N VAL A 117 -6.92 32.85 -4.43
CA VAL A 117 -6.49 32.10 -5.62
C VAL A 117 -5.00 32.31 -5.82
N LEU A 118 -4.21 31.25 -5.69
CA LEU A 118 -2.75 31.27 -5.83
C LEU A 118 -2.34 31.07 -7.29
N SER A 119 -2.91 30.04 -7.93
CA SER A 119 -2.52 29.63 -9.28
C SER A 119 -3.69 29.00 -10.03
N SER A 120 -3.67 29.12 -11.37
CA SER A 120 -4.61 28.47 -12.28
C SER A 120 -3.81 27.81 -13.40
N VAL A 121 -3.92 26.49 -13.54
CA VAL A 121 -3.18 25.70 -14.52
C VAL A 121 -4.12 24.82 -15.30
N ARG A 122 -3.76 24.59 -16.57
CA ARG A 122 -4.40 23.61 -17.44
C ARG A 122 -3.57 22.33 -17.40
N THR A 123 -4.20 21.19 -17.13
CA THR A 123 -3.58 19.87 -17.24
C THR A 123 -3.40 19.50 -18.72
N GLU A 124 -2.42 18.65 -19.02
CA GLU A 124 -2.17 18.19 -20.39
C GLU A 124 -3.32 17.32 -20.90
N TRP A 125 -3.81 16.42 -20.03
CA TRP A 125 -4.90 15.50 -20.32
C TRP A 125 -6.04 15.61 -19.31
N ASP A 126 -7.16 14.95 -19.60
CA ASP A 126 -8.36 15.03 -18.79
C ASP A 126 -8.14 14.34 -17.43
N PRO A 127 -8.21 15.06 -16.30
CA PRO A 127 -7.93 14.48 -14.99
C PRO A 127 -9.06 13.54 -14.56
N LEU A 128 -8.67 12.36 -14.09
CA LEU A 128 -9.51 11.35 -13.44
C LEU A 128 -9.51 11.53 -11.91
N ASP A 129 -8.36 11.86 -11.33
CA ASP A 129 -8.22 12.16 -9.90
C ASP A 129 -7.12 13.19 -9.68
N VAL A 130 -7.30 14.02 -8.65
CA VAL A 130 -6.32 15.00 -8.17
C VAL A 130 -6.35 15.03 -6.65
N CYS A 131 -5.23 14.68 -6.03
CA CYS A 131 -5.08 14.61 -4.59
C CYS A 131 -3.72 15.17 -4.14
N PHE A 132 -3.61 15.56 -2.87
CA PHE A 132 -2.34 15.96 -2.29
C PHE A 132 -1.56 14.76 -1.78
N GLY A 133 -0.23 14.88 -1.81
CA GLY A 133 0.64 13.89 -1.21
C GLY A 133 0.51 13.84 0.31
N ILE A 134 0.45 12.62 0.85
CA ILE A 134 0.41 12.32 2.27
C ILE A 134 1.77 12.61 2.89
N LYS A 135 2.86 12.24 2.20
CA LYS A 135 4.24 12.46 2.68
C LYS A 135 4.74 13.89 2.46
N GLN A 136 4.29 14.53 1.38
CA GLN A 136 4.72 15.86 0.95
C GLN A 136 3.49 16.76 0.73
N PRO A 137 3.15 17.65 1.68
CA PRO A 137 1.90 18.42 1.64
C PRO A 137 1.78 19.42 0.48
N TYR A 138 2.89 19.72 -0.19
CA TYR A 138 2.96 20.67 -1.30
C TYR A 138 3.16 19.98 -2.66
N GLN A 139 3.03 18.65 -2.70
CA GLN A 139 2.95 17.88 -3.94
C GLN A 139 1.49 17.53 -4.23
N VAL A 140 1.09 17.74 -5.48
CA VAL A 140 -0.22 17.37 -6.00
C VAL A 140 -0.03 16.24 -6.99
N PHE A 141 -0.67 15.11 -6.74
CA PHE A 141 -0.72 13.99 -7.65
C PHE A 141 -1.95 14.11 -8.54
N THR A 142 -1.78 13.91 -9.85
CA THR A 142 -2.90 13.73 -10.78
C THR A 142 -2.81 12.36 -11.45
N VAL A 143 -3.98 11.87 -11.85
CA VAL A 143 -4.10 10.75 -12.79
C VAL A 143 -4.88 11.29 -13.97
N GLU A 144 -4.27 11.34 -15.15
CA GLU A 144 -4.86 11.96 -16.34
C GLU A 144 -5.07 10.91 -17.45
N ARG A 145 -6.18 11.01 -18.18
CA ARG A 145 -6.57 10.09 -19.25
C ARG A 145 -5.88 10.49 -20.56
N SER A 146 -4.70 9.93 -20.79
CA SER A 146 -3.88 10.21 -21.96
C SER A 146 -4.12 9.21 -23.10
N ILE A 147 -3.62 9.53 -24.28
CA ILE A 147 -3.70 8.69 -25.47
C ILE A 147 -2.29 8.57 -26.07
N SER A 148 -1.88 7.36 -26.45
CA SER A 148 -0.59 7.12 -27.09
C SER A 148 -0.54 7.68 -28.52
N VAL A 149 0.66 7.71 -29.12
CA VAL A 149 0.84 8.08 -30.53
C VAL A 149 0.02 7.17 -31.46
N ASP A 150 -0.10 5.90 -31.09
CA ASP A 150 -0.86 4.88 -31.81
C ASP A 150 -2.35 4.89 -31.50
N LYS A 151 -2.83 5.91 -30.78
CA LYS A 151 -4.22 6.07 -30.34
C LYS A 151 -4.72 5.02 -29.33
N GLU A 152 -3.80 4.39 -28.61
CA GLU A 152 -4.12 3.47 -27.53
C GLU A 152 -4.39 4.24 -26.22
N PRO A 153 -5.32 3.78 -25.36
CA PRO A 153 -5.60 4.43 -24.10
C PRO A 153 -4.43 4.29 -23.13
N MET A 154 -4.11 5.37 -22.43
CA MET A 154 -3.03 5.45 -21.45
C MET A 154 -3.54 6.14 -20.18
N ALA A 155 -2.85 5.94 -19.06
CA ALA A 155 -3.00 6.77 -17.88
C ALA A 155 -1.67 7.44 -17.53
N ASP A 156 -1.66 8.77 -17.49
CA ASP A 156 -0.51 9.55 -17.07
C ASP A 156 -0.63 9.85 -15.57
N SER A 157 0.26 9.29 -14.76
CA SER A 157 0.43 9.64 -13.35
C SER A 157 1.41 10.80 -13.25
N CYS A 158 0.90 12.01 -13.02
CA CYS A 158 1.72 13.21 -12.95
C CYS A 158 1.92 13.67 -11.50
N ILE A 159 3.09 14.25 -11.23
CA ILE A 159 3.44 14.90 -9.96
C ILE A 159 3.63 16.38 -10.26
N TYR A 160 2.88 17.21 -9.54
CA TYR A 160 2.99 18.65 -9.58
C TYR A 160 3.53 19.18 -8.26
N GLU A 161 4.47 20.13 -8.30
CA GLU A 161 5.00 20.80 -7.12
C GLU A 161 4.43 22.20 -6.99
N CYS A 162 4.02 22.55 -5.77
CA CYS A 162 3.57 23.88 -5.40
C CYS A 162 4.78 24.70 -4.90
N VAL A 163 5.40 25.48 -5.79
CA VAL A 163 6.55 26.33 -5.47
C VAL A 163 6.16 27.80 -5.60
N TRP A 164 6.33 28.58 -4.53
CA TRP A 164 6.03 30.03 -4.49
C TRP A 164 4.66 30.39 -5.10
N ASN A 165 3.59 29.72 -4.64
CA ASN A 165 2.21 29.93 -5.10
C ASN A 165 1.98 29.61 -6.59
N LYS A 166 2.89 28.88 -7.24
CA LYS A 166 2.74 28.33 -8.59
C LYS A 166 2.74 26.82 -8.53
N ILE A 167 2.00 26.19 -9.44
CA ILE A 167 1.99 24.75 -9.61
C ILE A 167 2.67 24.38 -10.92
N GLN A 168 3.61 23.44 -10.88
CA GLN A 168 4.39 23.00 -12.05
C GLN A 168 4.49 21.48 -12.08
N CYS A 169 4.31 20.88 -13.25
CA CYS A 169 4.49 19.44 -13.42
C CYS A 169 5.99 19.10 -13.42
N VAL A 170 6.42 18.26 -12.48
CA VAL A 170 7.83 17.86 -12.31
C VAL A 170 8.11 16.44 -12.80
N SER A 171 7.08 15.59 -12.86
CA SER A 171 7.24 14.19 -13.26
C SER A 171 5.96 13.66 -13.90
N VAL A 172 6.12 12.85 -14.94
CA VAL A 172 5.01 12.16 -15.62
C VAL A 172 5.41 10.71 -15.83
N THR A 173 4.60 9.78 -15.32
CA THR A 173 4.74 8.34 -15.55
C THR A 173 3.58 7.86 -16.39
N ARG A 174 3.86 7.37 -17.60
CA ARG A 174 2.82 6.89 -18.53
C ARG A 174 2.61 5.39 -18.38
N ILE A 175 1.36 4.99 -18.14
CA ILE A 175 0.97 3.60 -17.91
C ILE A 175 0.11 3.15 -19.08
N PRO A 176 0.53 2.13 -19.86
CA PRO A 176 -0.25 1.62 -20.97
C PRO A 176 -1.47 0.83 -20.50
N LEU A 177 -2.62 1.07 -21.13
CA LEU A 177 -3.88 0.42 -20.82
C LEU A 177 -4.45 -0.25 -22.08
N LYS A 178 -5.23 -1.32 -21.87
CA LYS A 178 -6.01 -1.94 -22.95
C LYS A 178 -7.33 -1.20 -23.22
N SER A 179 -7.85 -0.55 -22.19
CA SER A 179 -9.11 0.19 -22.20
C SER A 179 -9.01 1.43 -21.32
N LYS A 180 -9.91 2.40 -21.54
CA LYS A 180 -9.87 3.70 -20.87
C LYS A 180 -10.11 3.55 -19.36
N ALA A 181 -9.36 4.30 -18.56
CA ALA A 181 -9.54 4.34 -17.11
C ALA A 181 -10.78 5.17 -16.71
N ILE A 182 -11.63 4.60 -15.87
CA ILE A 182 -12.87 5.19 -15.36
C ILE A 182 -12.80 5.55 -13.88
N SER A 183 -11.95 4.88 -13.11
CA SER A 183 -11.76 5.10 -11.68
C SER A 183 -10.31 4.85 -11.30
N CYS A 184 -9.88 5.41 -10.18
CA CYS A 184 -8.54 5.14 -9.64
C CYS A 184 -8.49 5.38 -8.14
N CYS A 185 -7.43 4.86 -7.52
CA CYS A 185 -7.01 5.25 -6.19
C CYS A 185 -5.51 5.02 -6.00
N ARG A 186 -4.94 5.66 -4.98
CA ARG A 186 -3.58 5.40 -4.51
C ARG A 186 -3.62 4.71 -3.16
N ASN A 187 -2.61 3.92 -2.87
CA ASN A 187 -2.43 3.39 -1.53
C ASN A 187 -1.81 4.42 -0.58
N VAL A 188 -1.90 4.18 0.73
CA VAL A 188 -1.43 5.10 1.77
C VAL A 188 0.08 5.38 1.70
N THR A 189 0.87 4.40 1.24
CA THR A 189 2.31 4.55 1.05
C THR A 189 2.69 5.25 -0.26
N GLU A 190 1.72 5.55 -1.12
CA GLU A 190 1.85 6.29 -2.38
C GLU A 190 2.80 5.64 -3.42
N ASP A 191 3.12 4.35 -3.25
CA ASP A 191 3.96 3.57 -4.15
C ASP A 191 3.16 2.76 -5.17
N LYS A 192 1.85 2.59 -4.97
CA LYS A 192 0.96 1.84 -5.85
C LYS A 192 -0.19 2.73 -6.35
N LEU A 193 -0.40 2.73 -7.66
CA LEU A 193 -1.55 3.35 -8.32
C LEU A 193 -2.45 2.26 -8.88
N ILE A 194 -3.72 2.29 -8.51
CA ILE A 194 -4.73 1.33 -8.97
C ILE A 194 -5.69 2.06 -9.91
N LEU A 195 -5.99 1.44 -11.05
CA LEU A 195 -6.88 1.94 -12.10
C LEU A 195 -7.97 0.90 -12.40
N GLY A 196 -9.20 1.36 -12.52
CA GLY A 196 -10.31 0.57 -13.05
C GLY A 196 -10.64 1.00 -14.48
N CYS A 197 -10.79 0.06 -15.39
CA CYS A 197 -11.00 0.32 -16.82
C CYS A 197 -12.41 -0.04 -17.30
N GLU A 198 -12.82 0.50 -18.46
CA GLU A 198 -14.14 0.26 -19.07
C GLU A 198 -14.38 -1.21 -19.48
N ASP A 199 -13.31 -1.98 -19.71
CA ASP A 199 -13.35 -3.41 -20.03
C ASP A 199 -13.46 -4.31 -18.78
N SER A 200 -13.75 -3.71 -17.62
CA SER A 200 -13.78 -4.38 -16.31
C SER A 200 -12.42 -4.94 -15.86
N SER A 201 -11.31 -4.48 -16.44
CA SER A 201 -9.98 -4.77 -15.91
C SER A 201 -9.63 -3.83 -14.75
N VAL A 202 -8.89 -4.37 -13.78
CA VAL A 202 -8.26 -3.65 -12.68
C VAL A 202 -6.76 -3.75 -12.84
N ILE A 203 -6.10 -2.60 -12.92
CA ILE A 203 -4.68 -2.48 -13.19
C ILE A 203 -4.00 -1.87 -11.98
N LEU A 204 -2.96 -2.52 -11.47
CA LEU A 204 -2.12 -2.02 -10.38
C LEU A 204 -0.73 -1.75 -10.91
N TYR A 205 -0.33 -0.47 -10.90
CA TYR A 205 1.02 -0.05 -11.20
C TYR A 205 1.81 0.14 -9.91
N GLU A 206 2.89 -0.63 -9.76
CA GLU A 206 3.80 -0.51 -8.62
C GLU A 206 5.04 0.29 -9.01
N THR A 207 5.19 1.47 -8.42
CA THR A 207 6.28 2.40 -8.71
C THR A 207 7.63 1.84 -8.27
N HIS A 208 7.65 1.09 -7.16
CA HIS A 208 8.88 0.48 -6.65
C HIS A 208 9.42 -0.57 -7.61
N ARG A 209 8.64 -1.54 -8.08
CA ARG A 209 9.15 -2.55 -9.02
C ARG A 209 9.08 -2.10 -10.49
N ARG A 210 8.35 -1.02 -10.79
CA ARG A 210 7.96 -0.60 -12.16
C ARG A 210 7.27 -1.73 -12.91
N VAL A 211 6.42 -2.46 -12.20
CA VAL A 211 5.64 -3.58 -12.74
C VAL A 211 4.17 -3.18 -12.75
N THR A 212 3.48 -3.61 -13.80
CA THR A 212 2.03 -3.47 -13.93
C THR A 212 1.39 -4.84 -13.78
N LEU A 213 0.51 -4.98 -12.81
CA LEU A 213 -0.35 -6.15 -12.63
C LEU A 213 -1.73 -5.86 -13.20
N LEU A 214 -2.38 -6.90 -13.71
CA LEU A 214 -3.72 -6.82 -14.29
C LEU A 214 -4.56 -7.99 -13.78
N ALA A 215 -5.77 -7.69 -13.34
CA ALA A 215 -6.80 -8.66 -13.02
C ALA A 215 -8.11 -8.29 -13.72
N GLN A 216 -8.96 -9.28 -13.95
CA GLN A 216 -10.31 -9.08 -14.47
C GLN A 216 -11.29 -9.07 -13.31
N ALA A 217 -12.05 -7.98 -13.14
CA ALA A 217 -13.12 -7.92 -12.17
C ALA A 217 -14.39 -8.57 -12.71
N GLU A 218 -15.20 -9.12 -11.80
CA GLU A 218 -16.54 -9.63 -12.11
C GLU A 218 -17.56 -8.52 -12.37
N LEU A 219 -17.20 -7.28 -12.04
CA LEU A 219 -18.04 -6.10 -12.11
C LEU A 219 -17.31 -4.93 -12.78
N LEU A 220 -18.07 -3.93 -13.24
CA LEU A 220 -17.48 -2.71 -13.79
C LEU A 220 -16.88 -1.86 -12.64
N PRO A 221 -15.56 -1.59 -12.63
CA PRO A 221 -14.86 -0.93 -11.53
C PRO A 221 -15.10 0.58 -11.53
N SER A 222 -16.33 1.02 -11.23
CA SER A 222 -16.69 2.44 -11.22
C SER A 222 -16.14 3.20 -10.00
N LEU A 223 -15.89 2.49 -8.91
CA LEU A 223 -15.38 3.04 -7.65
C LEU A 223 -14.27 2.12 -7.15
N ILE A 224 -13.16 2.69 -6.69
CA ILE A 224 -12.04 1.91 -6.14
C ILE A 224 -11.56 2.59 -4.86
N SER A 225 -11.27 1.79 -3.83
CA SER A 225 -10.71 2.29 -2.58
C SER A 225 -9.74 1.29 -1.95
N CYS A 226 -8.52 1.73 -1.63
CA CYS A 226 -7.56 0.95 -0.86
C CYS A 226 -7.87 1.04 0.64
N HIS A 227 -7.83 -0.08 1.34
CA HIS A 227 -7.89 -0.08 2.80
C HIS A 227 -6.68 0.70 3.37
N PRO A 228 -6.83 1.49 4.45
CA PRO A 228 -5.76 2.29 5.04
C PRO A 228 -4.50 1.51 5.46
N SER A 229 -4.63 0.23 5.84
CA SER A 229 -3.50 -0.63 6.17
C SER A 229 -2.72 -1.07 4.93
N GLY A 230 -3.28 -0.86 3.73
CA GLY A 230 -2.75 -1.38 2.48
C GLY A 230 -2.85 -2.90 2.38
N ALA A 231 -3.80 -3.56 3.05
CA ALA A 231 -3.98 -5.01 2.99
C ALA A 231 -4.89 -5.47 1.84
N ILE A 232 -5.98 -4.73 1.59
CA ILE A 232 -6.98 -5.09 0.60
C ILE A 232 -7.38 -3.89 -0.27
N LEU A 233 -7.91 -4.22 -1.45
CA LEU A 233 -8.45 -3.32 -2.43
C LEU A 233 -9.94 -3.60 -2.63
N LEU A 234 -10.77 -2.56 -2.56
CA LEU A 234 -12.20 -2.66 -2.83
C LEU A 234 -12.53 -2.07 -4.19
N VAL A 235 -13.32 -2.81 -4.95
CA VAL A 235 -13.80 -2.43 -6.27
C VAL A 235 -15.32 -2.48 -6.27
N GLY A 236 -15.96 -1.36 -6.57
CA GLY A 236 -17.41 -1.19 -6.53
C GLY A 236 -17.98 -0.81 -7.89
N SER A 237 -19.17 -1.34 -8.19
CA SER A 237 -19.94 -0.96 -9.38
C SER A 237 -21.08 0.00 -9.01
N ASN A 238 -21.44 0.87 -9.96
CA ASN A 238 -22.63 1.70 -9.89
C ASN A 238 -23.93 0.87 -9.88
N GLN A 239 -23.85 -0.44 -10.14
CA GLN A 239 -24.96 -1.37 -9.97
C GLN A 239 -25.13 -1.83 -8.52
N GLY A 240 -24.37 -1.29 -7.56
CA GLY A 240 -24.49 -1.69 -6.15
C GLY A 240 -23.88 -3.06 -5.89
N GLU A 241 -22.76 -3.36 -6.55
CA GLU A 241 -21.96 -4.56 -6.32
C GLU A 241 -20.58 -4.18 -5.79
N LEU A 242 -19.99 -5.07 -5.00
CA LEU A 242 -18.66 -4.92 -4.41
C LEU A 242 -17.86 -6.21 -4.59
N GLN A 243 -16.61 -6.07 -4.99
CA GLN A 243 -15.61 -7.14 -5.06
C GLN A 243 -14.37 -6.71 -4.27
N ILE A 244 -13.69 -7.67 -3.66
CA ILE A 244 -12.48 -7.43 -2.86
C ILE A 244 -11.32 -8.16 -3.51
N PHE A 245 -10.18 -7.50 -3.57
CA PHE A 245 -8.91 -8.08 -3.97
C PHE A 245 -7.88 -7.91 -2.86
N ASP A 246 -6.90 -8.80 -2.80
CA ASP A 246 -5.66 -8.51 -2.09
C ASP A 246 -4.80 -7.48 -2.86
N MET A 247 -3.65 -7.12 -2.30
CA MET A 247 -2.72 -6.19 -2.97
C MET A 247 -1.88 -6.82 -4.09
N ALA A 248 -2.03 -8.11 -4.35
CA ALA A 248 -1.50 -8.80 -5.52
C ALA A 248 -2.55 -8.96 -6.64
N LEU A 249 -3.75 -8.40 -6.46
CA LEU A 249 -4.92 -8.51 -7.35
C LEU A 249 -5.54 -9.92 -7.44
N SER A 250 -5.36 -10.76 -6.42
CA SER A 250 -6.14 -12.00 -6.29
C SER A 250 -7.48 -11.71 -5.61
N PRO A 251 -8.61 -12.23 -6.13
CA PRO A 251 -9.93 -11.98 -5.56
C PRO A 251 -10.08 -12.65 -4.20
N ILE A 252 -10.69 -11.95 -3.24
CA ILE A 252 -11.00 -12.46 -1.90
C ILE A 252 -12.50 -12.70 -1.79
N ASN A 253 -12.87 -13.92 -1.38
CA ASN A 253 -14.25 -14.27 -1.12
C ASN A 253 -14.79 -13.56 0.13
N ILE A 254 -16.00 -13.04 0.03
CA ILE A 254 -16.70 -12.24 1.04
C ILE A 254 -17.79 -13.10 1.70
N GLN A 255 -17.88 -13.05 3.03
CA GLN A 255 -18.97 -13.67 3.79
C GLN A 255 -19.65 -12.65 4.72
N LEU A 256 -20.96 -12.49 4.58
CA LEU A 256 -21.78 -11.76 5.55
C LEU A 256 -22.02 -12.63 6.78
N LEU A 257 -21.83 -12.07 7.97
CA LEU A 257 -21.98 -12.80 9.24
C LEU A 257 -23.41 -13.23 9.57
N ALA A 258 -24.38 -12.49 9.05
CA ALA A 258 -25.80 -12.75 9.28
C ALA A 258 -26.35 -13.83 8.35
N GLU A 259 -25.57 -14.30 7.38
CA GLU A 259 -25.97 -15.28 6.37
C GLU A 259 -25.32 -16.64 6.58
N ASP A 260 -25.91 -17.68 5.98
CA ASP A 260 -25.29 -19.00 5.90
C ASP A 260 -23.93 -18.93 5.19
N ARG A 261 -23.02 -19.84 5.56
CA ARG A 261 -21.65 -19.88 5.03
C ARG A 261 -21.63 -20.25 3.55
N LEU A 262 -21.69 -19.24 2.69
CA LEU A 262 -21.57 -19.31 1.25
C LEU A 262 -20.70 -18.12 0.80
N PRO A 263 -19.36 -18.22 0.92
CA PRO A 263 -18.46 -17.17 0.49
C PRO A 263 -18.65 -16.88 -1.00
N ARG A 264 -18.63 -15.60 -1.38
CA ARG A 264 -18.82 -15.15 -2.77
C ARG A 264 -17.76 -14.13 -3.12
N GLU A 265 -17.30 -14.14 -4.36
CA GLU A 265 -16.38 -13.12 -4.87
C GLU A 265 -17.03 -11.72 -4.91
N THR A 266 -18.35 -11.67 -5.16
CA THR A 266 -19.11 -10.43 -5.25
C THR A 266 -20.25 -10.33 -4.23
N LEU A 267 -20.29 -9.20 -3.54
CA LEU A 267 -21.38 -8.78 -2.65
C LEU A 267 -22.34 -7.86 -3.42
N ARG A 268 -23.62 -8.26 -3.50
CA ARG A 268 -24.66 -7.50 -4.23
C ARG A 268 -25.64 -6.83 -3.27
N PHE A 269 -25.54 -5.51 -3.11
CA PHE A 269 -26.37 -4.75 -2.18
C PHE A 269 -27.84 -4.67 -2.60
N ASN A 270 -28.12 -4.64 -3.90
CA ASN A 270 -29.49 -4.54 -4.42
C ASN A 270 -30.40 -5.70 -4.00
N LYS A 271 -29.85 -6.81 -3.50
CA LYS A 271 -30.64 -7.91 -2.93
C LYS A 271 -31.27 -7.56 -1.57
N PHE A 272 -30.72 -6.56 -0.89
CA PHE A 272 -31.14 -6.11 0.44
C PHE A 272 -31.99 -4.85 0.40
N PHE A 273 -32.20 -4.25 -0.78
CA PHE A 273 -32.98 -3.02 -0.94
C PHE A 273 -34.23 -3.30 -1.76
N ASP A 274 -35.36 -2.74 -1.33
CA ASP A 274 -36.61 -2.79 -2.10
C ASP A 274 -36.50 -1.99 -3.41
N VAL A 275 -35.64 -0.96 -3.43
CA VAL A 275 -35.40 -0.10 -4.59
C VAL A 275 -33.94 -0.26 -5.02
N PRO A 276 -33.68 -0.67 -6.29
CA PRO A 276 -32.32 -0.76 -6.80
C PRO A 276 -31.70 0.64 -6.76
N SER A 277 -30.59 0.77 -6.04
CA SER A 277 -29.95 2.05 -5.77
C SER A 277 -28.50 2.00 -6.26
N SER A 278 -28.08 3.02 -7.00
CA SER A 278 -26.72 3.08 -7.54
C SER A 278 -25.71 3.40 -6.45
N LEU A 279 -24.64 2.63 -6.32
CA LEU A 279 -23.55 2.98 -5.41
C LEU A 279 -22.73 4.12 -6.00
N VAL A 280 -22.64 5.25 -5.30
CA VAL A 280 -21.99 6.47 -5.79
C VAL A 280 -20.71 6.82 -5.03
N GLN A 281 -20.56 6.32 -3.80
CA GLN A 281 -19.38 6.63 -2.99
C GLN A 281 -19.01 5.46 -2.10
N MET A 282 -17.71 5.20 -2.03
CA MET A 282 -17.07 4.31 -1.07
C MET A 282 -15.94 5.10 -0.40
N GLN A 283 -15.90 5.09 0.94
CA GLN A 283 -14.86 5.80 1.67
C GLN A 283 -14.54 5.07 2.97
N TRP A 284 -13.26 4.79 3.19
CA TRP A 284 -12.80 4.27 4.47
C TRP A 284 -12.89 5.34 5.55
N ILE A 285 -13.38 4.95 6.72
CA ILE A 285 -13.33 5.78 7.92
C ILE A 285 -11.94 5.55 8.51
N ALA A 286 -11.00 6.44 8.21
CA ALA A 286 -9.64 6.37 8.70
C ALA A 286 -9.24 7.71 9.33
N PRO A 287 -8.43 7.72 10.40
CA PRO A 287 -7.88 8.95 10.95
C PRO A 287 -7.07 9.69 9.87
N GLN A 288 -7.33 10.99 9.67
CA GLN A 288 -6.59 11.82 8.69
C GLN A 288 -5.11 12.02 9.06
N VAL A 289 -4.72 11.69 10.30
CA VAL A 289 -3.35 11.80 10.80
C VAL A 289 -2.90 10.41 11.25
N VAL A 290 -1.99 9.80 10.49
CA VAL A 290 -1.33 8.56 10.89
C VAL A 290 -0.41 8.89 12.07
N SER A 291 -0.86 8.62 13.29
CA SER A 291 0.02 8.61 14.46
C SER A 291 1.11 7.56 14.23
N GLN A 292 2.38 7.92 14.47
CA GLN A 292 3.52 6.99 14.35
C GLN A 292 3.45 5.81 15.34
N LYS A 293 2.50 5.85 16.28
CA LYS A 293 2.10 4.70 17.08
C LYS A 293 0.62 4.42 16.82
N PRO A 294 0.25 3.26 16.24
CA PRO A 294 -1.13 2.82 16.29
C PRO A 294 -1.46 2.63 17.76
N GLU A 295 -2.28 3.51 18.32
CA GLU A 295 -2.91 3.17 19.60
C GLU A 295 -3.83 1.97 19.34
N SER A 296 -3.97 1.10 20.34
CA SER A 296 -4.70 -0.18 20.31
C SER A 296 -6.23 -0.02 20.13
N GLY A 297 -6.69 0.90 19.26
CA GLY A 297 -8.07 1.32 19.15
C GLY A 297 -8.49 1.93 17.81
N ASP A 298 -7.58 2.19 16.86
CA ASP A 298 -7.96 2.85 15.61
C ASP A 298 -8.97 2.01 14.80
N ILE A 299 -10.14 2.60 14.51
CA ILE A 299 -11.19 1.98 13.72
C ILE A 299 -10.89 2.25 12.24
N CYS A 300 -10.03 1.44 11.63
CA CYS A 300 -9.69 1.55 10.20
C CYS A 300 -10.49 0.58 9.31
N ASP A 301 -11.29 -0.28 9.91
CA ASP A 301 -11.99 -1.40 9.26
C ASP A 301 -13.47 -1.09 8.94
N LEU A 302 -13.84 0.19 8.98
CA LEU A 302 -15.17 0.66 8.62
C LEU A 302 -15.15 1.34 7.26
N LEU A 303 -16.01 0.86 6.36
CA LEU A 303 -16.23 1.46 5.05
C LEU A 303 -17.62 2.11 5.01
N PHE A 304 -17.64 3.40 4.72
CA PHE A 304 -18.86 4.15 4.44
C PHE A 304 -19.29 3.96 2.98
N LEU A 305 -20.59 3.72 2.77
CA LEU A 305 -21.22 3.55 1.46
C LEU A 305 -22.37 4.55 1.31
N ARG A 306 -22.43 5.21 0.15
CA ARG A 306 -23.54 6.09 -0.22
C ARG A 306 -24.21 5.62 -1.50
N PHE A 307 -25.51 5.38 -1.43
CA PHE A 307 -26.32 5.03 -2.58
C PHE A 307 -27.13 6.23 -3.07
N ASP A 308 -27.22 6.42 -4.40
CA ASP A 308 -28.02 7.49 -4.99
C ASP A 308 -29.49 7.30 -4.64
N ARG A 309 -30.10 8.31 -4.01
CA ARG A 309 -31.49 8.28 -3.52
C ARG A 309 -31.82 7.04 -2.65
N GLY A 310 -30.78 6.37 -2.13
CA GLY A 310 -30.89 5.15 -1.34
C GLY A 310 -30.44 5.37 0.11
N PRO A 311 -30.33 4.28 0.88
CA PRO A 311 -29.84 4.36 2.26
C PRO A 311 -28.34 4.72 2.31
N LEU A 312 -27.90 5.15 3.48
CA LEU A 312 -26.47 5.16 3.82
C LEU A 312 -26.09 3.80 4.40
N GLY A 313 -24.97 3.25 3.96
CA GLY A 313 -24.46 1.97 4.41
C GLY A 313 -23.14 2.13 5.15
N VAL A 314 -22.89 1.24 6.11
CA VAL A 314 -21.58 1.07 6.72
C VAL A 314 -21.26 -0.41 6.75
N LEU A 315 -20.09 -0.77 6.23
CA LEU A 315 -19.55 -2.11 6.28
C LEU A 315 -18.44 -2.18 7.33
N LEU A 316 -18.60 -3.07 8.30
CA LEU A 316 -17.57 -3.38 9.27
C LEU A 316 -16.88 -4.69 8.89
N PHE A 317 -15.60 -4.59 8.57
CA PHE A 317 -14.73 -5.73 8.36
C PHE A 317 -14.27 -6.25 9.72
N LYS A 318 -14.61 -7.50 10.06
CA LYS A 318 -14.11 -8.08 11.30
C LYS A 318 -12.61 -8.29 11.20
N ARG A 319 -11.98 -7.82 12.26
CA ARG A 319 -10.53 -7.80 12.49
C ARG A 319 -9.93 -9.21 12.49
N GLY A 320 -8.76 -9.36 11.87
CA GLY A 320 -8.00 -10.63 11.85
C GLY A 320 -7.54 -11.03 13.26
N ILE A 321 -7.47 -12.33 13.54
CA ILE A 321 -7.09 -12.86 14.87
C ILE A 321 -5.58 -12.65 15.13
N PHE A 322 -4.75 -12.53 14.08
CA PHE A 322 -3.29 -12.64 14.18
C PHE A 322 -2.58 -11.31 14.47
N THR A 323 -3.06 -10.17 13.97
CA THR A 323 -2.44 -8.84 14.21
C THR A 323 -3.12 -8.02 15.30
N GLN A 324 -3.45 -8.63 16.45
CA GLN A 324 -4.13 -7.95 17.56
C GLN A 324 -5.47 -7.30 17.15
N GLY A 325 -6.06 -7.78 16.07
CA GLY A 325 -7.30 -7.26 15.54
C GLY A 325 -7.15 -6.05 14.62
N GLN A 326 -6.22 -6.05 13.66
CA GLN A 326 -6.28 -5.13 12.51
C GLN A 326 -6.36 -5.96 11.22
N LEU A 327 -6.91 -5.42 10.15
CA LEU A 327 -6.83 -6.08 8.84
C LEU A 327 -5.49 -5.71 8.19
N GLY A 328 -4.47 -6.56 8.33
CA GLY A 328 -3.13 -6.32 7.79
C GLY A 328 -2.72 -7.28 6.67
N LEU A 329 -1.68 -6.92 5.93
CA LEU A 329 -1.08 -7.77 4.88
C LEU A 329 -0.69 -9.16 5.41
N VAL A 330 -0.16 -9.21 6.63
CA VAL A 330 0.22 -10.46 7.30
C VAL A 330 -1.00 -11.34 7.55
N ASP A 331 -2.13 -10.78 7.99
CA ASP A 331 -3.37 -11.55 8.22
C ASP A 331 -3.91 -12.17 6.93
N ILE A 332 -3.87 -11.42 5.82
CA ILE A 332 -4.30 -11.93 4.51
C ILE A 332 -3.41 -13.10 4.07
N ILE A 333 -2.10 -13.01 4.28
CA ILE A 333 -1.19 -14.14 4.01
C ILE A 333 -1.53 -15.36 4.87
N PHE A 334 -1.77 -15.18 6.17
CA PHE A 334 -2.18 -16.29 7.04
C PHE A 334 -3.51 -16.90 6.60
N GLN A 335 -4.45 -16.08 6.11
CA GLN A 335 -5.72 -16.55 5.58
C GLN A 335 -5.51 -17.40 4.32
N HIS A 336 -4.69 -16.95 3.37
CA HIS A 336 -4.35 -17.75 2.18
C HIS A 336 -3.66 -19.07 2.54
N ILE A 337 -2.72 -19.06 3.50
CA ILE A 337 -2.10 -20.30 4.02
C ILE A 337 -3.16 -21.24 4.62
N HIS A 338 -4.16 -20.71 5.33
CA HIS A 338 -5.25 -21.50 5.90
C HIS A 338 -6.16 -22.10 4.80
N CYS A 339 -6.34 -21.40 3.68
CA CYS A 339 -7.08 -21.86 2.52
C CYS A 339 -6.26 -22.77 1.58
N ASP A 340 -4.99 -23.05 1.88
CA ASP A 340 -4.03 -23.77 1.01
C ASP A 340 -3.75 -23.05 -0.33
N GLU A 341 -3.96 -21.74 -0.36
CA GLU A 341 -3.73 -20.82 -1.49
C GLU A 341 -2.32 -20.22 -1.41
N ILE A 342 -1.30 -21.08 -1.52
CA ILE A 342 0.08 -20.67 -1.21
C ILE A 342 0.66 -19.70 -2.25
N TYR A 343 0.24 -19.79 -3.52
CA TYR A 343 0.74 -18.89 -4.56
C TYR A 343 0.26 -17.45 -4.34
N GLU A 344 -0.99 -17.27 -3.92
CA GLU A 344 -1.60 -15.99 -3.56
C GLU A 344 -0.81 -15.37 -2.39
N ALA A 345 -0.53 -16.15 -1.34
CA ALA A 345 0.32 -15.72 -0.22
C ALA A 345 1.72 -15.26 -0.67
N ILE A 346 2.35 -15.99 -1.60
CA ILE A 346 3.68 -15.64 -2.15
C ILE A 346 3.60 -14.38 -3.02
N ASN A 347 2.52 -14.19 -3.78
CA ASN A 347 2.34 -13.01 -4.62
C ASN A 347 2.23 -11.75 -3.76
N ILE A 348 1.48 -11.80 -2.65
CA ILE A 348 1.42 -10.72 -1.68
C ILE A 348 2.81 -10.45 -1.10
N LEU A 349 3.51 -11.48 -0.61
CA LEU A 349 4.88 -11.34 -0.07
C LEU A 349 5.83 -10.70 -1.08
N SER A 350 5.75 -11.10 -2.35
CA SER A 350 6.57 -10.56 -3.44
C SER A 350 6.27 -9.08 -3.72
N SER A 351 5.04 -8.62 -3.43
CA SER A 351 4.61 -7.22 -3.55
C SER A 351 4.99 -6.33 -2.36
N MET A 352 5.46 -6.94 -1.26
CA MET A 352 5.94 -6.20 -0.10
C MET A 352 7.35 -5.68 -0.33
N ASN A 353 7.64 -4.54 0.30
CA ASN A 353 8.98 -3.96 0.28
C ASN A 353 9.73 -4.30 1.56
N TRP A 354 10.70 -5.22 1.46
CA TRP A 354 11.60 -5.63 2.55
C TRP A 354 12.31 -4.46 3.25
N ASP A 355 12.65 -3.39 2.53
CA ASP A 355 13.36 -2.24 3.12
C ASP A 355 12.47 -1.41 4.05
N THR A 356 11.14 -1.45 3.85
CA THR A 356 10.18 -0.71 4.68
C THR A 356 9.39 -1.58 5.65
N LEU A 357 9.15 -2.85 5.27
CA LEU A 357 8.30 -3.81 5.96
C LEU A 357 9.07 -5.08 6.37
N GLY A 358 10.39 -5.00 6.57
CA GLY A 358 11.27 -6.17 6.78
C GLY A 358 10.77 -7.19 7.80
N HIS A 359 10.29 -6.73 8.96
CA HIS A 359 9.73 -7.61 9.99
C HIS A 359 8.44 -8.33 9.52
N GLN A 360 7.54 -7.63 8.82
CA GLN A 360 6.32 -8.23 8.29
C GLN A 360 6.62 -9.22 7.16
N CYS A 361 7.59 -8.89 6.28
CA CYS A 361 8.08 -9.79 5.25
C CYS A 361 8.67 -11.06 5.86
N PHE A 362 9.48 -10.93 6.92
CA PHE A 362 10.07 -12.06 7.61
C PHE A 362 9.02 -12.97 8.25
N ILE A 363 8.06 -12.41 9.00
CA ILE A 363 6.97 -13.20 9.59
C ILE A 363 6.20 -13.96 8.51
N SER A 364 5.82 -13.26 7.45
CA SER A 364 5.04 -13.82 6.33
C SER A 364 5.81 -14.95 5.62
N MET A 365 7.07 -14.69 5.22
CA MET A 365 7.95 -15.69 4.61
C MET A 365 8.14 -16.90 5.54
N SER A 366 8.36 -16.67 6.83
CA SER A 366 8.55 -17.75 7.79
C SER A 366 7.30 -18.60 7.96
N ALA A 367 6.11 -18.01 7.91
CA ALA A 367 4.84 -18.73 7.99
C ALA A 367 4.65 -19.63 6.76
N ILE A 368 4.85 -19.08 5.55
CA ILE A 368 4.75 -19.81 4.29
C ILE A 368 5.75 -20.98 4.27
N VAL A 369 7.04 -20.71 4.51
CA VAL A 369 8.09 -21.74 4.48
C VAL A 369 7.86 -22.81 5.54
N ASN A 370 7.44 -22.44 6.77
CA ASN A 370 7.15 -23.43 7.80
C ASN A 370 5.93 -24.30 7.45
N HIS A 371 4.93 -23.75 6.79
CA HIS A 371 3.78 -24.51 6.31
C HIS A 371 4.21 -25.52 5.25
N LEU A 372 4.97 -25.08 4.24
CA LEU A 372 5.45 -25.92 3.14
C LEU A 372 6.41 -27.03 3.59
N LEU A 373 7.34 -26.74 4.52
CA LEU A 373 8.28 -27.74 5.04
C LEU A 373 7.60 -28.89 5.83
N ARG A 374 6.34 -28.72 6.25
CA ARG A 374 5.54 -29.79 6.89
C ARG A 374 4.88 -30.70 5.87
N GLN A 375 4.75 -30.26 4.62
CA GLN A 375 4.16 -31.04 3.54
C GLN A 375 5.20 -31.97 2.89
N LYS A 376 4.75 -32.80 1.95
CA LYS A 376 5.64 -33.64 1.14
C LYS A 376 6.22 -32.80 0.00
N LEU A 377 7.49 -33.04 -0.36
CA LEU A 377 8.13 -32.34 -1.47
C LEU A 377 7.55 -32.82 -2.81
N THR A 378 6.65 -32.03 -3.37
CA THR A 378 6.20 -32.07 -4.77
C THR A 378 6.95 -30.99 -5.57
N PRO A 379 7.04 -31.07 -6.91
CA PRO A 379 7.63 -30.01 -7.73
C PRO A 379 6.95 -28.64 -7.52
N GLU A 380 5.67 -28.62 -7.18
CA GLU A 380 4.93 -27.40 -6.84
C GLU A 380 5.40 -26.80 -5.51
N THR A 381 5.46 -27.61 -4.44
CA THR A 381 5.96 -27.15 -3.13
C THR A 381 7.44 -26.72 -3.19
N GLU A 382 8.23 -27.39 -4.05
CA GLU A 382 9.62 -27.02 -4.35
C GLU A 382 9.69 -25.62 -4.95
N ALA A 383 8.90 -25.37 -6.01
CA ALA A 383 8.82 -24.06 -6.65
C ALA A 383 8.27 -22.97 -5.72
N GLN A 384 7.30 -23.30 -4.86
CA GLN A 384 6.75 -22.37 -3.86
C GLN A 384 7.78 -22.00 -2.78
N LEU A 385 8.59 -22.96 -2.32
CA LEU A 385 9.70 -22.71 -1.39
C LEU A 385 10.79 -21.84 -2.03
N GLU A 386 11.15 -22.14 -3.27
CA GLU A 386 12.09 -21.33 -4.06
C GLU A 386 11.58 -19.91 -4.25
N ALA A 387 10.32 -19.74 -4.67
CA ALA A 387 9.71 -18.41 -4.86
C ALA A 387 9.65 -17.62 -3.55
N SER A 388 9.28 -18.27 -2.44
CA SER A 388 9.20 -17.63 -1.11
C SER A 388 10.55 -17.10 -0.64
N LEU A 389 11.60 -17.93 -0.69
CA LEU A 389 12.97 -17.53 -0.33
C LEU A 389 13.57 -16.56 -1.37
N GLY A 390 13.17 -16.70 -2.63
CA GLY A 390 13.56 -15.84 -3.74
C GLY A 390 13.17 -14.38 -3.54
N THR A 391 12.10 -14.10 -2.78
CA THR A 391 11.72 -12.73 -2.43
C THR A 391 12.82 -11.95 -1.69
N PHE A 392 13.74 -12.66 -1.01
CA PHE A 392 14.89 -12.06 -0.30
C PHE A 392 16.22 -12.29 -1.03
N TYR A 393 16.47 -13.51 -1.55
CA TYR A 393 17.75 -13.86 -2.19
C TYR A 393 17.88 -13.39 -3.65
N ALA A 394 16.77 -13.30 -4.38
CA ALA A 394 16.73 -12.88 -5.78
C ALA A 394 15.61 -11.85 -6.02
N PRO A 395 15.63 -10.71 -5.30
CA PRO A 395 14.60 -9.70 -5.40
C PRO A 395 14.69 -8.97 -6.76
N THR A 396 13.55 -8.52 -7.28
CA THR A 396 13.50 -7.77 -8.56
C THR A 396 14.30 -6.47 -8.51
N ARG A 397 14.46 -5.89 -7.32
CA ARG A 397 15.39 -4.80 -7.04
C ARG A 397 16.31 -5.21 -5.89
N PRO A 398 17.61 -4.85 -5.96
CA PRO A 398 18.53 -5.14 -4.86
C PRO A 398 18.04 -4.47 -3.58
N LEU A 399 18.03 -5.23 -2.48
CA LEU A 399 17.70 -4.73 -1.14
C LEU A 399 18.81 -3.83 -0.62
N LEU A 400 18.49 -2.97 0.35
CA LEU A 400 19.50 -2.19 1.05
C LEU A 400 20.41 -3.11 1.89
N ASP A 401 21.71 -2.77 1.95
CA ASP A 401 22.71 -3.52 2.74
C ASP A 401 22.30 -3.65 4.21
N THR A 402 21.62 -2.63 4.75
CA THR A 402 21.08 -2.64 6.12
C THR A 402 20.05 -3.74 6.32
N THR A 403 19.13 -3.89 5.38
CA THR A 403 18.06 -4.90 5.40
C THR A 403 18.66 -6.29 5.26
N ILE A 404 19.64 -6.45 4.38
CA ILE A 404 20.33 -7.73 4.18
C ILE A 404 21.04 -8.14 5.47
N LEU A 405 21.80 -7.24 6.09
CA LEU A 405 22.56 -7.54 7.31
C LEU A 405 21.65 -7.95 8.48
N GLU A 406 20.47 -7.34 8.61
CA GLU A 406 19.53 -7.61 9.70
C GLU A 406 18.87 -8.99 9.59
N TYR A 407 18.44 -9.39 8.37
CA TYR A 407 17.63 -10.59 8.17
C TYR A 407 18.40 -11.80 7.61
N ARG A 408 19.59 -11.62 7.03
CA ARG A 408 20.39 -12.69 6.38
C ARG A 408 20.54 -13.93 7.25
N ASP A 409 20.94 -13.77 8.51
CA ASP A 409 21.21 -14.91 9.40
C ASP A 409 19.93 -15.68 9.76
N GLN A 410 18.81 -14.96 9.90
CA GLN A 410 17.53 -15.57 10.24
C GLN A 410 16.96 -16.33 9.03
N ILE A 411 17.03 -15.74 7.84
CA ILE A 411 16.54 -16.33 6.59
C ILE A 411 17.44 -17.50 6.15
N SER A 412 18.76 -17.41 6.37
CA SER A 412 19.70 -18.50 6.10
C SER A 412 19.33 -19.80 6.83
N LYS A 413 18.76 -19.72 8.04
CA LYS A 413 18.27 -20.92 8.76
C LYS A 413 17.13 -21.60 8.00
N TYR A 414 16.25 -20.84 7.36
CA TYR A 414 15.17 -21.39 6.55
C TYR A 414 15.68 -21.97 5.22
N ALA A 415 16.63 -21.29 4.57
CA ALA A 415 17.28 -21.80 3.36
C ALA A 415 18.01 -23.13 3.64
N ARG A 416 18.73 -23.23 4.77
CA ARG A 416 19.35 -24.49 5.23
C ARG A 416 18.30 -25.58 5.52
N ARG A 417 17.16 -25.25 6.13
CA ARG A 417 16.08 -26.23 6.35
C ARG A 417 15.51 -26.74 5.04
N PHE A 418 15.32 -25.86 4.05
CA PHE A 418 14.89 -26.25 2.70
C PHE A 418 15.92 -27.16 2.02
N PHE A 419 17.21 -26.83 2.10
CA PHE A 419 18.30 -27.66 1.62
C PHE A 419 18.23 -29.10 2.17
N HIS A 420 18.10 -29.27 3.49
CA HIS A 420 17.98 -30.61 4.09
C HIS A 420 16.68 -31.32 3.68
N HIS A 421 15.62 -30.56 3.42
CA HIS A 421 14.39 -31.10 2.89
C HIS A 421 14.62 -31.66 1.47
N LEU A 422 15.33 -30.95 0.58
CA LEU A 422 15.71 -31.44 -0.75
C LEU A 422 16.56 -32.73 -0.68
N LEU A 423 17.54 -32.78 0.22
CA LEU A 423 18.38 -33.96 0.44
C LEU A 423 17.56 -35.19 0.84
N ARG A 424 16.56 -35.00 1.72
CA ARG A 424 15.67 -36.09 2.17
C ARG A 424 14.90 -36.73 1.00
N TYR A 425 14.57 -35.95 -0.03
CA TYR A 425 13.89 -36.42 -1.24
C TYR A 425 14.83 -36.68 -2.43
N GLN A 426 16.16 -36.72 -2.20
CA GLN A 426 17.18 -37.04 -3.20
C GLN A 426 17.21 -36.06 -4.39
N ARG A 427 16.82 -34.79 -4.19
CA ARG A 427 16.90 -33.74 -5.21
C ARG A 427 18.28 -33.07 -5.20
N PHE A 428 19.32 -33.85 -5.52
CA PHE A 428 20.72 -33.44 -5.37
C PHE A 428 21.12 -32.23 -6.21
N GLU A 429 20.67 -32.14 -7.46
CA GLU A 429 21.02 -31.02 -8.35
C GLU A 429 20.56 -29.67 -7.79
N LYS A 430 19.30 -29.61 -7.34
CA LYS A 430 18.71 -28.41 -6.74
C LYS A 430 19.32 -28.08 -5.39
N ALA A 431 19.57 -29.10 -4.55
CA ALA A 431 20.27 -28.90 -3.28
C ALA A 431 21.69 -28.35 -3.51
N PHE A 432 22.37 -28.80 -4.57
CA PHE A 432 23.68 -28.31 -4.95
C PHE A 432 23.65 -26.85 -5.39
N LEU A 433 22.69 -26.45 -6.23
CA LEU A 433 22.52 -25.04 -6.62
C LEU A 433 22.25 -24.14 -5.41
N LEU A 434 21.35 -24.56 -4.52
CA LEU A 434 21.07 -23.81 -3.30
C LEU A 434 22.30 -23.70 -2.38
N ALA A 435 23.15 -24.74 -2.31
CA ALA A 435 24.40 -24.68 -1.56
C ALA A 435 25.41 -23.70 -2.16
N VAL A 436 25.44 -23.56 -3.50
CA VAL A 436 26.24 -22.53 -4.19
C VAL A 436 25.75 -21.14 -3.81
N ASP A 437 24.42 -20.90 -3.84
CA ASP A 437 23.84 -19.59 -3.52
C ASP A 437 24.07 -19.18 -2.05
N ILE A 438 24.02 -20.14 -1.13
CA ILE A 438 24.31 -19.90 0.29
C ILE A 438 25.83 -19.73 0.53
N GLY A 439 26.67 -20.39 -0.26
CA GLY A 439 28.13 -20.32 -0.19
C GLY A 439 28.71 -20.97 1.07
N ALA A 440 28.05 -22.00 1.63
CA ALA A 440 28.47 -22.63 2.87
C ALA A 440 29.04 -24.05 2.66
N ARG A 441 30.27 -24.27 3.14
CA ARG A 441 31.02 -25.52 2.99
C ARG A 441 30.34 -26.74 3.59
N ASP A 442 29.74 -26.58 4.76
CA ASP A 442 29.02 -27.63 5.49
C ASP A 442 27.98 -28.31 4.59
N LEU A 443 27.21 -27.52 3.84
CA LEU A 443 26.19 -28.02 2.91
C LEU A 443 26.79 -28.89 1.79
N PHE A 444 27.93 -28.50 1.23
CA PHE A 444 28.61 -29.33 0.22
C PHE A 444 29.12 -30.65 0.78
N MET A 445 29.59 -30.66 2.03
CA MET A 445 30.00 -31.90 2.69
C MET A 445 28.81 -32.82 3.00
N ASP A 446 27.66 -32.26 3.37
CA ASP A 446 26.42 -33.04 3.57
C ASP A 446 25.94 -33.69 2.27
N ILE A 447 26.03 -32.98 1.13
CA ILE A 447 25.79 -33.56 -0.19
C ILE A 447 26.78 -34.70 -0.48
N HIS A 448 28.07 -34.49 -0.21
CA HIS A 448 29.11 -35.48 -0.49
C HIS A 448 28.84 -36.82 0.22
N TYR A 449 28.60 -36.80 1.53
CA TYR A 449 28.34 -38.02 2.29
C TYR A 449 27.05 -38.71 1.84
N LEU A 450 25.98 -37.96 1.60
CA LEU A 450 24.70 -38.55 1.17
C LEU A 450 24.77 -39.11 -0.27
N ALA A 451 25.51 -38.46 -1.16
CA ALA A 451 25.71 -38.94 -2.53
C ALA A 451 26.59 -40.20 -2.57
N LEU A 452 27.62 -40.28 -1.71
CA LEU A 452 28.41 -41.50 -1.54
C LEU A 452 27.54 -42.67 -1.08
N ASP A 453 26.68 -42.47 -0.08
CA ASP A 453 25.78 -43.51 0.44
C ASP A 453 24.77 -44.01 -0.62
N LYS A 454 24.40 -43.15 -1.58
CA LYS A 454 23.48 -43.48 -2.68
C LYS A 454 24.19 -44.03 -3.93
N GLY A 455 25.53 -44.00 -3.97
CA GLY A 455 26.33 -44.46 -5.11
C GLY A 455 26.53 -43.43 -6.23
N GLU A 456 26.18 -42.16 -6.01
CA GLU A 456 26.34 -41.05 -6.96
C GLU A 456 27.75 -40.44 -6.87
N LEU A 457 28.76 -41.20 -7.28
CA LEU A 457 30.19 -40.85 -7.11
C LEU A 457 30.59 -39.54 -7.82
N ALA A 458 30.01 -39.28 -9.00
CA ALA A 458 30.31 -38.07 -9.76
C ALA A 458 29.88 -36.80 -9.00
N LEU A 459 28.67 -36.79 -8.44
CA LEU A 459 28.15 -35.67 -7.66
C LEU A 459 28.91 -35.51 -6.34
N ALA A 460 29.26 -36.63 -5.70
CA ALA A 460 30.05 -36.62 -4.48
C ALA A 460 31.45 -36.00 -4.68
N GLU A 461 32.13 -36.30 -5.79
CA GLU A 461 33.45 -35.73 -6.09
C GLU A 461 33.36 -34.22 -6.37
N VAL A 462 32.35 -33.80 -7.15
CA VAL A 462 32.11 -32.37 -7.45
C VAL A 462 31.80 -31.59 -6.17
N ALA A 463 30.98 -32.13 -5.26
CA ALA A 463 30.65 -31.49 -3.99
C ALA A 463 31.88 -31.33 -3.09
N ARG A 464 32.73 -32.36 -2.99
CA ARG A 464 33.99 -32.31 -2.23
C ARG A 464 34.95 -31.26 -2.78
N LYS A 465 35.08 -31.18 -4.11
CA LYS A 465 35.92 -30.17 -4.76
C LYS A 465 35.45 -28.77 -4.43
N ARG A 466 34.14 -28.49 -4.58
CA ARG A 466 33.56 -27.18 -4.23
C ARG A 466 33.69 -26.82 -2.75
N ALA A 467 33.54 -27.79 -1.85
CA ALA A 467 33.79 -27.56 -0.42
C ALA A 467 35.24 -27.10 -0.14
N SER A 468 36.19 -27.61 -0.93
CA SER A 468 37.62 -27.29 -0.80
C SER A 468 37.96 -25.93 -1.42
N ASP A 469 37.28 -25.56 -2.52
CA ASP A 469 37.40 -24.24 -3.16
C ASP A 469 36.95 -23.12 -2.20
N ILE A 470 35.82 -23.32 -1.49
CA ILE A 470 35.31 -22.35 -0.50
C ILE A 470 36.27 -22.20 0.68
N ASP A 471 36.87 -23.30 1.15
CA ASP A 471 37.92 -23.23 2.19
C ASP A 471 39.10 -22.38 1.69
N ALA A 472 39.57 -22.60 0.47
CA ALA A 472 40.68 -21.85 -0.11
C ALA A 472 40.37 -20.35 -0.25
N GLU A 473 39.16 -19.99 -0.68
CA GLU A 473 38.70 -18.59 -0.79
C GLU A 473 38.53 -17.90 0.58
N SER A 474 38.10 -18.65 1.60
CA SER A 474 38.00 -18.12 2.97
C SER A 474 39.37 -17.87 3.61
N ILE A 475 40.37 -18.69 3.25
CA ILE A 475 41.74 -18.55 3.73
C ILE A 475 42.44 -17.39 3.02
N THR A 476 42.25 -17.21 1.71
CA THR A 476 42.86 -16.08 0.97
C THR A 476 42.27 -14.73 1.35
N SER A 477 40.95 -14.63 1.56
CA SER A 477 40.30 -13.39 2.04
C SER A 477 40.63 -13.05 3.50
N GLY A 478 40.92 -14.06 4.35
CA GLY A 478 41.40 -13.85 5.71
C GLY A 478 42.88 -13.44 5.81
N VAL A 479 43.69 -13.75 4.80
CA VAL A 479 45.14 -13.46 4.77
C VAL A 479 45.45 -12.04 4.28
N GLU A 480 44.55 -11.38 3.53
CA GLU A 480 44.71 -9.96 3.16
C GLU A 480 44.59 -8.96 4.32
N LEU A 481 44.03 -9.37 5.47
CA LEU A 481 43.98 -8.54 6.69
C LEU A 481 45.20 -8.68 7.60
N LEU A 482 46.11 -9.62 7.33
CA LEU A 482 47.34 -9.83 8.10
C LEU A 482 48.50 -10.26 7.18
N GLY A 483 48.95 -9.35 6.31
CA GLY A 483 50.19 -9.48 5.54
C GLY A 483 50.90 -8.11 5.44
N PRO A 484 52.22 -7.99 5.71
CA PRO A 484 52.90 -6.71 5.74
C PRO A 484 53.07 -6.12 4.33
N LEU A 485 52.84 -4.80 4.21
CA LEU A 485 53.26 -3.95 3.10
C LEU A 485 54.74 -4.21 2.74
N ASP A 486 55.03 -4.90 1.63
CA ASP A 486 56.12 -4.54 0.72
C ASP A 486 56.10 -5.37 -0.59
N ARG A 487 56.39 -4.70 -1.71
CA ARG A 487 56.67 -5.21 -3.08
C ARG A 487 55.51 -5.88 -3.85
N GLY A 488 55.12 -5.45 -5.05
CA GLY A 488 55.89 -4.83 -6.13
C GLY A 488 56.04 -5.86 -7.27
N ASP A 489 55.24 -5.66 -8.34
CA ASP A 489 55.26 -6.32 -9.65
C ASP A 489 55.07 -7.86 -9.71
N MET A 490 54.02 -8.30 -10.41
CA MET A 490 54.14 -8.96 -11.73
C MET A 490 52.81 -9.56 -12.22
N LEU A 491 52.71 -9.62 -13.56
CA LEU A 491 51.84 -10.46 -14.40
C LEU A 491 50.56 -9.83 -14.97
N ASN A 492 50.78 -8.94 -15.93
CA ASN A 492 50.03 -8.96 -17.19
C ASN A 492 50.62 -10.06 -18.08
N GLU A 493 49.84 -11.05 -18.48
CA GLU A 493 49.99 -11.70 -19.78
C GLU A 493 48.75 -12.54 -20.13
N ALA A 494 48.41 -12.53 -21.42
CA ALA A 494 47.37 -13.30 -22.12
C ALA A 494 45.98 -12.64 -22.21
N PHE A 495 45.78 -11.83 -23.25
CA PHE A 495 45.02 -12.20 -24.45
C PHE A 495 45.04 -11.01 -25.42
N ASP A 496 45.80 -11.13 -26.51
CA ASP A 496 45.78 -10.17 -27.62
C ASP A 496 45.82 -10.92 -28.96
N GLY A 497 45.08 -10.37 -29.93
CA GLY A 497 44.99 -10.79 -31.34
C GLY A 497 43.57 -11.23 -31.69
N LEU A 498 42.79 -10.55 -32.55
CA LEU A 498 43.05 -9.90 -33.84
C LEU A 498 41.81 -8.97 -34.11
N SER A 499 41.78 -7.85 -34.84
CA SER A 499 42.71 -7.15 -35.74
C SER A 499 42.08 -5.81 -36.20
N LEU A 500 42.93 -4.79 -36.33
CA LEU A 500 43.07 -3.79 -37.41
C LEU A 500 42.00 -2.69 -37.68
N ALA A 501 42.52 -1.46 -37.70
CA ALA A 501 41.94 -0.12 -37.92
C ALA A 501 41.67 0.20 -39.43
N PRO A 502 41.30 1.44 -39.89
CA PRO A 502 42.01 2.71 -39.62
C PRO A 502 41.18 4.03 -39.49
N GLN A 503 41.80 4.99 -38.78
CA GLN A 503 41.88 6.45 -38.93
C GLN A 503 40.65 7.35 -39.26
N GLY A 504 40.56 8.48 -38.53
CA GLY A 504 39.93 9.72 -39.02
C GLY A 504 39.60 10.80 -37.95
N GLU A 505 40.59 11.65 -37.64
CA GLU A 505 40.55 13.11 -37.33
C GLU A 505 39.60 13.77 -36.28
N ASP A 506 40.24 14.35 -35.25
CA ASP A 506 40.18 15.71 -34.68
C ASP A 506 38.84 16.46 -34.44
N SER A 507 38.59 16.83 -33.16
CA SER A 507 38.62 18.24 -32.64
C SER A 507 37.96 18.39 -31.25
N PHE A 508 38.71 18.99 -30.31
CA PHE A 508 38.38 19.41 -28.91
C PHE A 508 37.33 20.58 -28.83
N PRO A 509 36.89 21.14 -27.65
CA PRO A 509 37.36 20.96 -26.26
C PRO A 509 36.30 20.90 -25.12
N ASP A 510 36.80 20.49 -23.95
CA ASP A 510 36.26 20.66 -22.59
C ASP A 510 36.10 22.13 -22.17
N ASN A 511 35.14 22.38 -21.28
CA ASN A 511 35.18 23.46 -20.28
C ASN A 511 34.15 23.21 -19.17
N PHE A 512 34.58 22.77 -17.98
CA PHE A 512 34.02 23.26 -16.70
C PHE A 512 35.09 23.23 -15.58
N PRO A 513 35.16 24.29 -14.73
CA PRO A 513 36.22 24.51 -13.75
C PRO A 513 35.92 23.96 -12.33
N PRO A 514 36.87 24.05 -11.38
CA PRO A 514 36.94 23.24 -10.16
C PRO A 514 36.82 24.03 -8.83
N PHE A 515 36.89 23.26 -7.74
CA PHE A 515 37.31 23.61 -6.36
C PHE A 515 36.28 24.06 -5.31
N GLY A 516 36.43 23.48 -4.11
CA GLY A 516 36.05 24.13 -2.85
C GLY A 516 35.84 23.23 -1.62
N SER A 517 36.91 22.64 -1.05
CA SER A 517 36.93 22.17 0.35
C SER A 517 36.84 23.40 1.29
N THR A 518 36.30 23.37 2.52
CA THR A 518 36.90 22.79 3.74
C THR A 518 36.07 23.29 4.94
N HIS A 519 35.62 22.45 5.87
CA HIS A 519 35.87 22.64 7.33
C HIS A 519 35.31 21.49 8.19
N ARG A 520 36.22 20.87 8.94
CA ARG A 520 35.99 19.96 10.06
C ARG A 520 35.65 20.76 11.32
N HIS A 521 34.78 20.21 12.18
CA HIS A 521 34.99 20.26 13.63
C HIS A 521 34.57 18.95 14.29
N ILE A 522 35.52 18.36 15.01
CA ILE A 522 35.44 17.19 15.88
C ILE A 522 35.11 17.70 17.28
N ILE A 523 34.15 17.09 17.98
CA ILE A 523 34.05 17.15 19.44
C ILE A 523 33.94 15.71 19.99
N GLN A 524 34.88 15.43 20.89
CA GLN A 524 35.07 14.20 21.66
C GLN A 524 33.93 13.99 22.67
N GLN A 525 33.54 12.74 22.92
CA GLN A 525 32.94 12.35 24.20
C GLN A 525 33.68 11.16 24.82
N ARG A 526 34.03 11.36 26.08
CA ARG A 526 34.84 10.53 26.96
C ARG A 526 34.06 9.33 27.48
N ILE A 527 34.77 8.21 27.55
CA ILE A 527 34.50 7.04 28.36
C ILE A 527 34.70 7.40 29.84
N LEU A 528 33.79 6.95 30.72
CA LEU A 528 34.06 6.83 32.15
C LEU A 528 33.55 5.45 32.64
N ASN A 529 34.45 4.69 33.25
CA ASN A 529 34.22 3.37 33.85
C ASN A 529 34.37 3.45 35.38
N GLY A 530 33.63 2.58 36.09
CA GLY A 530 33.81 2.20 37.51
C GLY A 530 32.75 2.81 38.45
N SER A 531 32.19 2.14 39.46
CA SER A 531 32.47 0.83 40.10
C SER A 531 31.35 0.54 41.13
N SER A 532 30.91 -0.72 41.21
CA SER A 532 30.44 -1.52 42.37
C SER A 532 29.80 -0.83 43.60
N ASP A 533 28.58 -1.27 43.97
CA ASP A 533 28.38 -1.85 45.31
C ASP A 533 27.21 -2.87 45.41
N ARG A 534 27.42 -3.89 46.25
CA ARG A 534 26.61 -5.11 46.49
C ARG A 534 25.73 -4.96 47.74
N GLN A 535 24.56 -5.62 47.74
CA GLN A 535 23.88 -6.31 48.87
C GLN A 535 22.63 -7.01 48.25
N VAL A 536 22.49 -8.34 48.11
CA VAL A 536 22.46 -9.51 49.01
C VAL A 536 21.32 -9.53 50.03
N ILE A 537 20.38 -10.47 49.81
CA ILE A 537 19.57 -11.37 50.70
C ILE A 537 18.51 -11.96 49.72
N ASP A 538 18.50 -13.18 49.18
CA ASP A 538 18.69 -14.58 49.59
C ASP A 538 17.57 -15.22 50.47
N ARG A 539 17.18 -16.43 50.03
CA ARG A 539 16.33 -17.50 50.62
C ARG A 539 14.81 -17.46 50.34
N ARG A 540 14.13 -18.56 49.96
CA ARG A 540 14.50 -19.98 49.80
C ARG A 540 13.38 -20.76 49.07
N ASN A 541 13.79 -21.66 48.19
CA ASN A 541 13.27 -22.98 47.74
C ASN A 541 12.44 -23.74 48.80
N GLU A 542 11.52 -24.69 48.56
CA GLU A 542 11.07 -25.60 47.48
C GLU A 542 9.94 -26.51 48.13
N PRO A 543 9.49 -27.68 47.62
CA PRO A 543 8.72 -28.02 46.40
C PRO A 543 7.46 -28.92 46.72
N GLU A 544 6.75 -29.39 45.69
CA GLU A 544 6.16 -30.76 45.54
C GLU A 544 4.73 -30.87 44.94
N LYS A 545 4.67 -31.67 43.86
CA LYS A 545 3.73 -32.74 43.46
C LYS A 545 2.32 -32.47 42.89
N ASP A 546 2.20 -32.87 41.61
CA ASP A 546 1.22 -33.75 40.94
C ASP A 546 -0.19 -33.93 41.54
N ILE A 547 -1.23 -33.80 40.70
CA ILE A 547 -2.10 -34.90 40.19
C ILE A 547 -3.33 -34.32 39.44
N CYS A 548 -3.67 -35.03 38.36
CA CYS A 548 -4.84 -34.97 37.47
C CYS A 548 -6.25 -34.72 38.04
N ALA A 549 -7.10 -34.26 37.10
CA ALA A 549 -8.50 -34.62 36.82
C ALA A 549 -9.66 -33.75 37.36
N GLY A 550 -10.62 -33.48 36.46
CA GLY A 550 -12.05 -33.60 36.75
C GLY A 550 -12.88 -32.33 36.91
N SER A 551 -13.46 -31.86 35.81
CA SER A 551 -14.91 -31.78 35.58
C SER A 551 -15.87 -31.15 36.61
N LEU A 552 -16.68 -30.22 36.08
CA LEU A 552 -18.12 -29.94 36.32
C LEU A 552 -18.59 -29.13 37.55
N MET A 553 -19.37 -28.09 37.17
CA MET A 553 -20.58 -27.54 37.81
C MET A 553 -20.39 -26.72 39.10
N THR A 554 -21.13 -25.64 39.39
CA THR A 554 -22.23 -24.87 38.76
C THR A 554 -22.50 -23.66 39.66
N ASN A 555 -23.04 -22.58 39.09
CA ASN A 555 -24.32 -21.95 39.50
C ASN A 555 -24.35 -20.50 38.97
N THR A 556 -25.10 -20.20 37.89
CA THR A 556 -26.56 -19.93 37.83
C THR A 556 -26.95 -18.67 38.61
N CYS A 557 -27.89 -17.82 38.22
CA CYS A 557 -28.75 -17.55 37.05
C CYS A 557 -29.39 -16.16 37.38
N ASN A 558 -30.00 -15.39 36.47
CA ASN A 558 -31.37 -15.61 36.04
C ASN A 558 -31.70 -14.67 34.86
N ALA A 559 -32.24 -15.27 33.82
CA ALA A 559 -33.11 -14.64 32.84
C ALA A 559 -34.56 -14.80 33.31
N GLU A 560 -35.41 -13.83 32.99
CA GLU A 560 -36.86 -14.05 32.89
C GLU A 560 -37.32 -13.52 31.53
N GLU A 561 -37.98 -14.41 30.80
CA GLU A 561 -38.77 -14.17 29.59
C GLU A 561 -40.08 -13.45 29.95
N ALA A 562 -40.55 -12.55 29.08
CA ALA A 562 -41.96 -12.17 29.04
C ALA A 562 -42.38 -11.72 27.63
N GLU A 563 -43.05 -12.66 26.95
CA GLU A 563 -44.26 -12.53 26.15
C GLU A 563 -44.40 -11.48 25.03
N LEU A 564 -44.66 -12.04 23.85
CA LEU A 564 -45.45 -11.48 22.75
C LEU A 564 -46.81 -10.94 23.24
N ARG A 565 -47.03 -9.64 23.12
CA ARG A 565 -48.35 -9.05 22.91
C ARG A 565 -48.28 -7.95 21.86
N GLU A 566 -49.00 -8.15 20.76
CA GLU A 566 -49.49 -7.07 19.91
C GLU A 566 -50.31 -6.10 20.77
N ASP A 567 -49.95 -4.82 20.76
CA ASP A 567 -50.89 -3.75 21.10
C ASP A 567 -50.77 -2.67 20.02
N CYS A 568 -51.71 -2.74 19.07
CA CYS A 568 -52.04 -1.64 18.17
C CYS A 568 -52.56 -0.48 19.01
N ARG A 569 -51.72 0.53 19.25
CA ARG A 569 -52.17 1.87 19.62
C ARG A 569 -51.32 2.90 18.88
N GLY A 570 -51.97 3.55 17.92
CA GLY A 570 -51.37 4.60 17.12
C GLY A 570 -50.89 5.76 17.99
N GLN A 571 -49.70 6.25 17.68
CA GLN A 571 -49.25 7.55 18.14
C GLN A 571 -48.44 8.22 17.03
N GLU A 572 -49.14 9.17 16.41
CA GLU A 572 -48.70 10.43 15.83
C GLU A 572 -47.45 10.45 14.94
N ILE A 573 -47.75 10.76 13.68
CA ILE A 573 -46.84 11.24 12.64
C ILE A 573 -46.13 12.49 13.17
N GLY A 574 -44.92 12.28 13.70
CA GLY A 574 -43.92 13.32 13.90
C GLY A 574 -42.88 13.20 12.78
N ASP A 575 -42.90 14.18 11.88
CA ASP A 575 -41.98 14.32 10.75
C ASP A 575 -40.54 14.51 11.25
N GLY A 576 -39.83 13.40 11.44
CA GLY A 576 -38.45 13.36 11.87
C GLY A 576 -37.81 12.11 11.28
N GLY A 577 -37.01 12.29 10.22
CA GLY A 577 -36.29 11.21 9.56
C GLY A 577 -35.39 10.46 10.54
N SER A 578 -35.92 9.40 11.16
CA SER A 578 -35.16 8.49 12.01
C SER A 578 -34.34 7.57 11.10
N LEU A 579 -33.01 7.76 11.08
CA LEU A 579 -32.07 6.88 10.39
C LEU A 579 -32.10 5.50 11.08
N ARG A 580 -32.71 4.50 10.44
CA ARG A 580 -32.67 3.12 10.93
C ARG A 580 -31.29 2.53 10.60
N MET A 581 -30.50 2.27 11.62
CA MET A 581 -29.21 1.58 11.48
C MET A 581 -29.46 0.07 11.49
N VAL A 582 -29.13 -0.60 10.39
CA VAL A 582 -29.15 -2.07 10.31
C VAL A 582 -27.70 -2.53 10.25
N HIS A 583 -27.29 -3.37 11.20
CA HIS A 583 -25.91 -3.80 11.36
C HIS A 583 -25.66 -5.11 10.60
N PHE A 584 -24.86 -5.05 9.53
CA PHE A 584 -24.32 -6.22 8.86
C PHE A 584 -22.81 -6.24 9.11
N GLY A 585 -22.31 -7.21 9.87
CA GLY A 585 -20.87 -7.41 10.00
C GLY A 585 -20.36 -8.36 8.91
N LEU A 586 -19.12 -8.14 8.46
CA LEU A 586 -18.41 -8.99 7.49
C LEU A 586 -17.31 -9.78 8.21
N VAL A 587 -17.05 -11.01 7.77
CA VAL A 587 -15.83 -11.78 8.10
C VAL A 587 -15.10 -12.11 6.82
#